data_AF-A0A0A9X3Q2-F1
#
_entry.id   AF-A0A0A9X3Q2-F1
#
_cell.length_a   1.000
_cell.length_b   1.000
_cell.length_c   1.000
_cell.angle_alpha   90.00
_cell.angle_beta   90.00
_cell.angle_gamma   90.00
#
_symmetry.space_group_name_H-M   'P 1'
#
loop_
_entity.id
_entity.type
_entity.pdbx_description
1 polymer ?
#
loop_
_entity_poly.entity_id
_entity_poly.type
_entity_poly.pdbx_seq_one_letter_code
_entity_poly.pdbx_strand_id
1 'polypeptide(L)'
;SMGVRGKCVNAITNHLHKNNTKNKITSETKMYNKTKSFLKTHPNIIITKSDKSNQTVAIKKDEYIDKIEQLLIDPETYTIVKKNPTKRIETEMNKTLKTL
;
A
#
# COMPACT_ATOMS: atom_id res chain seq x y z
N SER A 1 2.02 48.38 -22.91
CA SER A 1 2.72 47.48 -21.98
C SER A 1 1.92 47.41 -20.69
N MET A 2 1.49 46.22 -20.25
CA MET A 2 0.63 46.09 -19.06
C MET A 2 1.45 46.38 -17.79
N GLY A 3 1.06 47.42 -17.05
CA GLY A 3 1.75 47.84 -15.83
C GLY A 3 1.79 46.75 -14.76
N VAL A 4 2.72 46.88 -13.81
CA VAL A 4 2.96 45.88 -12.74
C VAL A 4 1.67 45.46 -12.03
N ARG A 5 0.80 46.43 -11.72
CA ARG A 5 -0.52 46.17 -11.12
C ARG A 5 -1.40 45.25 -11.98
N GLY A 6 -1.42 45.45 -13.30
CA GLY A 6 -2.19 44.61 -14.22
C GLY A 6 -1.69 43.17 -14.26
N LYS A 7 -0.37 42.96 -14.13
CA LYS A 7 0.22 41.62 -14.01
C LYS A 7 -0.16 40.94 -12.70
N CYS A 8 -0.11 41.68 -11.58
CA CYS A 8 -0.51 41.16 -10.27
C CYS A 8 -1.99 40.79 -10.23
N VAL A 9 -2.87 41.64 -10.77
CA VAL A 9 -4.32 41.37 -10.84
C VAL A 9 -4.59 40.12 -11.67
N ASN A 10 -3.99 40.00 -12.86
CA ASN A 10 -4.15 38.79 -13.67
C ASN A 10 -3.64 37.53 -12.97
N ALA A 11 -2.52 37.60 -12.24
CA ALA A 11 -2.00 36.46 -11.48
C ALA A 11 -2.97 36.02 -10.38
N ILE A 12 -3.54 36.97 -9.64
CA ILE A 12 -4.52 36.71 -8.57
C ILE A 12 -5.82 36.15 -9.17
N THR A 13 -6.37 36.78 -10.21
CA THR A 13 -7.59 36.33 -10.89
C THR A 13 -7.42 34.93 -11.46
N ASN A 14 -6.28 34.64 -12.09
CA ASN A 14 -5.97 33.29 -12.60
C ASN A 14 -5.86 32.27 -11.48
N HIS A 15 -5.25 32.62 -10.35
CA HIS A 15 -5.13 31.74 -9.18
C HIS A 15 -6.50 31.43 -8.56
N LEU A 16 -7.35 32.44 -8.38
CA LEU A 16 -8.69 32.29 -7.83
C LEU A 16 -9.61 31.47 -8.75
N HIS A 17 -9.50 31.64 -10.08
CA HIS A 17 -10.26 30.84 -11.04
C HIS A 17 -9.70 29.42 -11.26
N LYS A 18 -8.45 29.14 -10.85
CA LYS A 18 -7.84 27.79 -10.95
C LYS A 18 -8.50 26.77 -10.03
N ASN A 19 -9.20 27.22 -8.99
CA ASN A 19 -9.99 26.36 -8.09
C ASN A 19 -11.24 25.76 -8.77
N ASN A 20 -11.57 26.20 -10.00
CA ASN A 20 -12.58 25.57 -10.86
C ASN A 20 -11.98 24.58 -11.89
N THR A 21 -10.78 24.07 -11.65
CA THR A 21 -10.26 22.95 -12.44
C THR A 21 -11.04 21.70 -12.03
N LYS A 22 -12.15 21.45 -12.75
CA LYS A 22 -12.91 20.19 -12.76
C LYS A 22 -11.97 19.03 -12.47
N ASN A 23 -12.33 18.15 -11.52
CA ASN A 23 -11.67 16.88 -11.21
C ASN A 23 -11.28 16.17 -12.51
N LYS A 24 -10.10 16.49 -13.04
CA LYS A 24 -9.65 15.97 -14.33
C LYS A 24 -9.19 14.58 -14.01
N ILE A 25 -10.02 13.59 -14.33
CA ILE A 25 -9.66 12.18 -14.22
C ILE A 25 -8.31 12.01 -14.93
N THR A 26 -7.27 11.83 -14.14
CA THR A 26 -5.91 11.68 -14.65
C THR A 26 -5.73 10.28 -15.25
N SER A 27 -4.72 10.09 -16.08
CA SER A 27 -4.33 8.78 -16.60
C SER A 27 -4.18 7.75 -15.48
N GLU A 28 -3.58 8.16 -14.36
CA GLU A 28 -3.34 7.32 -13.19
C GLU A 28 -4.66 6.90 -12.55
N THR A 29 -5.63 7.82 -12.44
CA THR A 29 -6.95 7.52 -11.88
C THR A 29 -7.71 6.52 -12.76
N LYS A 30 -7.62 6.65 -14.09
CA LYS A 30 -8.24 5.68 -15.02
C LYS A 30 -7.60 4.30 -14.89
N MET A 31 -6.26 4.26 -14.86
CA MET A 31 -5.51 3.02 -14.76
C MET A 31 -5.76 2.32 -13.43
N TYR A 32 -5.77 3.07 -12.32
CA TYR A 32 -6.16 2.56 -11.01
C TYR A 32 -7.56 1.93 -11.03
N ASN A 33 -8.56 2.64 -11.54
CA ASN A 33 -9.93 2.13 -11.59
C ASN A 33 -10.05 0.88 -12.47
N LYS A 34 -9.34 0.84 -13.61
CA LYS A 34 -9.31 -0.33 -14.49
C LYS A 34 -8.68 -1.53 -13.78
N THR A 35 -7.52 -1.35 -13.14
CA THR A 35 -6.84 -2.40 -12.38
C THR A 35 -7.70 -2.87 -11.21
N LYS A 36 -8.34 -1.96 -10.48
CA LYS A 36 -9.27 -2.29 -9.39
C LYS A 36 -10.43 -3.16 -9.87
N SER A 37 -11.06 -2.79 -10.99
CA SER A 37 -12.14 -3.58 -11.58
C SER A 37 -11.65 -4.95 -12.07
N PHE A 38 -10.46 -5.01 -12.68
CA PHE A 38 -9.84 -6.25 -13.12
C PHE A 38 -9.59 -7.21 -11.94
N LEU A 39 -9.02 -6.71 -10.84
CA LEU A 39 -8.76 -7.54 -9.65
C LEU A 39 -10.06 -7.99 -8.98
N LYS A 40 -11.12 -7.18 -9.03
CA LYS A 40 -12.44 -7.57 -8.51
C LYS A 40 -13.02 -8.77 -9.26
N THR A 41 -12.78 -8.89 -10.56
CA THR A 41 -13.25 -10.03 -11.37
C THR A 41 -12.28 -11.22 -11.38
N HIS A 42 -11.08 -11.06 -10.84
CA HIS A 42 -10.04 -12.10 -10.76
C HIS A 42 -9.57 -12.29 -9.31
N PRO A 43 -10.42 -12.80 -8.40
CA PRO A 43 -10.08 -12.95 -6.98
C PRO A 43 -8.95 -13.95 -6.69
N ASN A 44 -8.53 -14.73 -7.69
CA ASN A 44 -7.37 -15.63 -7.61
C ASN A 44 -6.04 -14.88 -7.81
N ILE A 45 -6.02 -13.57 -8.01
CA ILE A 45 -4.79 -12.77 -8.07
C ILE A 45 -4.62 -12.02 -6.76
N ILE A 46 -3.50 -12.25 -6.07
CA ILE A 46 -3.11 -11.52 -4.87
C ILE A 46 -2.05 -10.50 -5.26
N ILE A 47 -2.27 -9.26 -4.83
CA ILE A 47 -1.28 -8.19 -4.89
C ILE A 47 -0.68 -8.03 -3.49
N THR A 48 0.61 -8.29 -3.35
CA THR A 48 1.30 -8.21 -2.06
C THR A 48 2.58 -7.38 -2.17
N LYS A 49 3.04 -6.84 -1.05
CA LYS A 49 4.31 -6.11 -0.98
C LYS A 49 5.46 -7.12 -1.09
N SER A 50 6.46 -6.81 -1.91
CA SER A 50 7.70 -7.60 -1.92
C SER A 50 8.52 -7.33 -0.66
N ASP A 51 9.33 -8.31 -0.28
CA ASP A 51 10.45 -8.18 0.66
C ASP A 51 11.42 -7.05 0.28
N LYS A 52 11.66 -6.84 -1.02
CA LYS A 52 12.44 -5.73 -1.56
C LYS A 52 11.65 -4.42 -1.51
N SER A 53 12.31 -3.37 -1.05
CA SER A 53 11.70 -2.05 -0.87
C SER A 53 11.04 -1.54 -2.17
N ASN A 54 9.91 -0.88 -2.00
CA ASN A 54 9.17 -0.18 -3.06
C ASN A 54 8.69 -1.06 -4.24
N GLN A 55 8.53 -2.37 -4.04
CA GLN A 55 8.01 -3.28 -5.06
C GLN A 55 6.73 -3.98 -4.62
N THR A 56 5.91 -4.32 -5.60
CA THR A 56 4.65 -5.06 -5.43
C THR A 56 4.66 -6.25 -6.36
N VAL A 57 4.20 -7.40 -5.88
CA VAL A 57 4.15 -8.65 -6.64
C VAL A 57 2.69 -9.03 -6.84
N ALA A 58 2.38 -9.46 -8.06
CA ALA A 58 1.13 -10.12 -8.39
C ALA A 58 1.39 -11.62 -8.49
N ILE A 59 0.68 -12.42 -7.69
CA ILE A 59 0.82 -13.88 -7.66
C ILE A 59 -0.56 -14.53 -7.68
N LYS A 60 -0.67 -15.74 -8.24
CA LYS A 60 -1.89 -16.54 -8.13
C LYS A 60 -2.06 -16.99 -6.68
N LYS A 61 -3.29 -16.93 -6.16
CA LYS A 61 -3.57 -17.29 -4.77
C LYS A 61 -3.21 -18.75 -4.50
N ASP A 62 -3.58 -19.64 -5.40
CA ASP A 62 -3.31 -21.08 -5.23
C ASP A 62 -1.79 -21.34 -5.18
N GLU A 63 -1.03 -20.74 -6.09
CA GLU A 63 0.44 -20.83 -6.10
C GLU A 63 1.08 -20.23 -4.83
N TYR A 64 0.51 -19.14 -4.31
CA TYR A 64 0.96 -18.55 -3.06
C TYR A 64 0.72 -19.49 -1.87
N ILE A 65 -0.49 -20.05 -1.76
CA ILE A 65 -0.83 -20.99 -0.68
C ILE A 65 0.06 -22.22 -0.75
N ASP A 66 0.21 -22.83 -1.92
CA ASP A 66 1.05 -24.02 -2.12
C ASP A 66 2.50 -23.76 -1.66
N LYS A 67 3.06 -22.61 -2.05
CA LYS A 67 4.43 -22.22 -1.64
C LYS A 67 4.55 -22.00 -0.14
N ILE A 68 3.56 -21.37 0.48
CA ILE A 68 3.57 -21.13 1.93
C ILE A 68 3.41 -22.46 2.69
N GLU A 69 2.53 -23.35 2.26
CA GLU A 69 2.36 -24.66 2.90
C GLU A 69 3.62 -25.51 2.80
N GLN A 70 4.26 -25.53 1.63
CA GLN A 70 5.56 -26.20 1.43
C GLN A 70 6.67 -25.61 2.31
N LEU A 71 6.66 -24.30 2.55
CA LEU A 71 7.63 -23.65 3.43
C LEU A 71 7.36 -24.00 4.91
N LEU A 72 6.09 -23.99 5.33
CA LEU A 72 5.70 -24.18 6.73
C LEU A 72 5.74 -25.64 7.21
N ILE A 73 5.74 -26.61 6.30
CA ILE A 73 5.84 -28.02 6.66
C ILE A 73 7.26 -28.44 7.07
N ASP A 74 8.27 -27.62 6.75
CA ASP A 74 9.67 -27.90 7.07
C ASP A 74 9.91 -27.81 8.60
N PRO A 75 10.13 -28.95 9.28
CA PRO A 75 10.32 -28.97 10.73
C PRO A 75 11.73 -28.52 11.15
N GLU A 76 12.70 -28.46 10.24
CA GLU A 76 14.05 -27.96 10.54
C GLU A 76 14.04 -26.43 10.68
N THR A 77 13.17 -25.75 9.94
CA THR A 77 13.06 -24.28 9.97
C THR A 77 11.92 -23.78 10.85
N TYR A 78 10.77 -24.46 10.87
CA TYR A 78 9.55 -23.98 11.52
C TYR A 78 9.04 -24.96 12.60
N THR A 79 8.42 -24.41 13.64
CA THR A 79 7.83 -25.21 14.73
C THR A 79 6.37 -24.84 14.97
N ILE A 80 5.58 -25.84 15.35
CA ILE A 80 4.14 -25.67 15.62
C ILE A 80 3.95 -24.93 16.95
N VAL A 81 3.24 -23.81 16.89
CA VAL A 81 2.89 -22.99 18.06
C VAL A 81 1.54 -23.43 18.63
N LYS A 82 1.56 -24.16 19.75
CA LYS A 82 0.34 -24.73 20.39
C LYS A 82 -0.58 -23.69 21.04
N LYS A 83 -0.05 -22.54 21.46
CA LYS A 83 -0.78 -21.45 22.10
C LYS A 83 -0.24 -20.13 21.61
N ASN A 84 -1.13 -19.19 21.29
CA ASN A 84 -0.75 -17.84 20.87
C ASN A 84 0.22 -17.21 21.91
N PRO A 85 1.48 -16.92 21.53
CA PRO A 85 2.50 -16.43 22.45
C PRO A 85 2.53 -14.89 22.57
N THR A 86 1.70 -14.16 21.80
CA THR A 86 1.76 -12.70 21.68
C THR A 86 1.73 -12.01 23.03
N LYS A 87 0.75 -12.32 23.90
CA LYS A 87 0.66 -11.71 25.25
C LYS A 87 1.91 -11.96 26.11
N ARG A 88 2.50 -13.15 26.01
CA ARG A 88 3.72 -13.49 26.75
C ARG A 88 4.89 -12.66 26.24
N ILE A 89 5.07 -12.61 24.92
CA ILE A 89 6.13 -11.83 24.28
C ILE A 89 6.00 -10.34 24.62
N GLU A 90 4.79 -9.79 24.53
CA GLU A 90 4.50 -8.39 24.92
C GLU A 90 4.85 -8.12 26.39
N THR A 91 4.49 -9.04 27.29
CA THR A 91 4.79 -8.88 28.72
C THR A 91 6.29 -8.90 28.98
N GLU A 92 7.01 -9.86 28.39
CA GLU A 92 8.47 -9.97 28.51
C GLU A 92 9.16 -8.74 27.92
N MET A 93 8.75 -8.29 26.74
CA MET A 93 9.30 -7.10 26.08
C MET A 93 9.12 -5.85 26.95
N ASN A 94 7.92 -5.62 27.48
CA ASN A 94 7.65 -4.50 28.38
C ASN A 94 8.47 -4.59 29.68
N LYS A 95 8.74 -5.80 30.18
CA LYS A 95 9.58 -6.00 31.35
C LYS A 95 11.03 -5.61 31.04
N THR A 96 11.59 -6.06 29.92
CA THR A 96 12.94 -5.70 29.47
C THR A 96 13.10 -4.19 29.27
N LEU A 97 12.11 -3.53 28.67
CA LEU A 97 12.12 -2.09 28.44
C LEU A 97 12.05 -1.26 29.74
N LYS A 98 11.45 -1.79 30.80
CA LYS A 98 11.37 -1.13 32.12
C LYS A 98 12.62 -1.30 32.96
N THR A 99 13.48 -2.28 32.62
CA THR A 99 14.75 -2.53 33.31
C THR A 99 15.95 -1.86 32.66
N LEU A 100 15.75 -1.20 31.51
CA LEU A 100 16.69 -0.28 30.86
C LEU A 100 16.47 1.14 31.37
#